data_AF-C7GLH1-F1
#
_entry.id   AF-C7GLH1-F1
#
_cell.length_a   1.000
_cell.length_b   1.000
_cell.length_c   1.000
_cell.angle_alpha   90.00
_cell.angle_beta   90.00
_cell.angle_gamma   90.00
#
_symmetry.space_group_name_H-M   'P 1'
#
loop_
_entity.id
_entity.type
_entity.pdbx_description
1 polymer ?
#
loop_
_entity_poly.entity_id
_entity_poly.type
_entity_poly.pdbx_seq_one_letter_code
_entity_poly.pdbx_strand_id
1 'polypeptide(L)'
;MNDIITQVSPDNAESAPILQEQQQQQNSQYEGNEEDYGDSLIHLNIQENHYFITRDQLMSLPESLLLCLFPSGVFLDRCGQVITNLTRDDEVYIVNFPPDCFEYIMEIYTKAHDDLYNHPVEKFFDRPSSSFVSNAKGFFGLSRNNSISSNNEQDILHQKPAIIVLREDLDYYCVPQEEFRFDSTNEENNEDLLRHFMAQVKMAAGSYLTSKTSIFQGLYSSNRLKQQQQQQKIEKESNSSSNTKSTSKKLGPAEQHLMDMLCSSGFTKETCWGNRTQETGKTVISSLSLCRLANETTEGFRQKFNEAKAKWEAAHKPSQDNFITPMQSNISINSLSASKSNSTISTARNLTSGSTAPATARDKRKSRLSKLADNVRSHSSSRHSSQTRSKPPELPKLYDLVPKPNINAKLLLFWRKPARKCWWGEEDIELEVEVFGSWKDESKKIIELILPTNVDPEAELHKIIVPVRLHIRRVWTLELSVIGVQ
;
A
#
# COMPACT_ATOMS: atom_id res chain seq x y z
N MET A 1 -30.53 -49.41 16.59
CA MET A 1 -29.78 -48.25 16.05
C MET A 1 -29.09 -47.65 17.24
N ASN A 2 -27.77 -47.80 17.32
CA ASN A 2 -26.97 -47.32 18.45
C ASN A 2 -26.07 -46.20 17.92
N ASP A 3 -26.34 -44.97 18.32
CA ASP A 3 -25.52 -43.83 17.94
C ASP A 3 -24.21 -43.84 18.75
N ILE A 4 -23.09 -43.97 18.04
CA ILE A 4 -21.75 -43.90 18.63
C ILE A 4 -21.34 -42.43 18.69
N ILE A 5 -21.52 -41.81 19.86
CA ILE A 5 -21.00 -40.48 20.15
C ILE A 5 -19.59 -40.62 20.74
N THR A 6 -18.56 -40.34 19.94
CA THR A 6 -17.20 -40.20 20.43
C THR A 6 -16.98 -38.82 21.05
N GLN A 7 -17.03 -38.75 22.38
CA GLN A 7 -16.50 -37.61 23.13
C GLN A 7 -14.97 -37.63 23.09
N VAL A 8 -14.35 -36.46 22.90
CA VAL A 8 -12.88 -36.29 22.96
C VAL A 8 -12.58 -35.29 24.07
N SER A 9 -11.66 -35.64 24.99
CA SER A 9 -11.32 -34.83 26.17
C SER A 9 -10.58 -33.53 25.79
N PRO A 10 -10.76 -32.44 26.56
CA PRO A 10 -10.20 -31.13 26.24
C PRO A 10 -8.77 -30.93 26.78
N ASP A 11 -7.87 -31.87 26.53
CA ASP A 11 -6.45 -31.80 26.95
C ASP A 11 -5.51 -31.94 25.74
N ASN A 12 -5.37 -30.87 24.97
CA ASN A 12 -4.23 -30.59 24.06
C ASN A 12 -4.32 -29.15 23.47
N ALA A 13 -4.64 -28.18 24.33
CA ALA A 13 -4.82 -26.78 23.95
C ALA A 13 -3.55 -25.92 24.12
N GLU A 14 -2.37 -26.46 23.79
CA GLU A 14 -1.11 -25.71 23.73
C GLU A 14 -0.42 -25.91 22.37
N SER A 15 -0.78 -25.07 21.41
CA SER A 15 -0.09 -24.92 20.12
C SER A 15 -0.23 -23.47 19.66
N ALA A 16 0.35 -22.55 20.44
CA ALA A 16 0.49 -21.16 20.05
C ALA A 16 1.57 -21.01 18.97
N PRO A 17 1.45 -20.05 18.02
CA PRO A 17 2.49 -19.80 17.04
C PRO A 17 3.71 -19.15 17.71
N ILE A 18 4.84 -19.86 17.76
CA ILE A 18 6.08 -19.37 18.37
C ILE A 18 6.95 -18.67 17.32
N LEU A 19 6.63 -17.39 17.06
CA LEU A 19 7.62 -16.41 16.61
C LEU A 19 8.03 -15.58 17.84
N GLN A 20 8.96 -16.12 18.64
CA GLN A 20 9.46 -15.45 19.84
C GLN A 20 10.55 -14.43 19.51
N GLU A 21 10.26 -13.14 19.73
CA GLU A 21 11.30 -12.11 19.92
C GLU A 21 12.19 -12.51 21.12
N GLN A 22 13.43 -12.94 20.89
CA GLN A 22 14.42 -13.02 21.97
C GLN A 22 15.02 -11.63 22.23
N GLN A 23 14.52 -10.96 23.27
CA GLN A 23 15.19 -9.77 23.81
C GLN A 23 16.46 -10.18 24.56
N GLN A 24 17.62 -10.06 23.91
CA GLN A 24 18.89 -10.03 24.63
C GLN A 24 19.20 -8.59 25.09
N GLN A 25 19.05 -8.35 26.39
CA GLN A 25 19.66 -7.20 27.04
C GLN A 25 21.12 -7.51 27.35
N GLN A 26 22.06 -6.85 26.67
CA GLN A 26 23.34 -6.50 27.30
C GLN A 26 24.06 -5.34 26.59
N ASN A 27 24.68 -4.49 27.41
CA ASN A 27 25.62 -3.46 26.97
C ASN A 27 26.83 -4.11 26.28
N SER A 28 27.32 -3.53 25.18
CA SER A 28 28.64 -2.85 25.14
C SER A 28 29.01 -2.34 23.74
N GLN A 29 29.59 -1.13 23.72
CA GLN A 29 30.78 -0.72 22.95
C GLN A 29 30.95 -1.18 21.48
N TYR A 30 30.96 -0.20 20.56
CA TYR A 30 31.24 -0.37 19.14
C TYR A 30 32.61 -1.02 18.84
N GLU A 31 32.59 -2.28 18.39
CA GLU A 31 33.54 -2.80 17.39
C GLU A 31 32.72 -3.59 16.35
N GLY A 32 33.03 -3.43 15.06
CA GLY A 32 32.23 -3.98 13.97
C GLY A 32 32.63 -5.41 13.63
N ASN A 33 31.74 -6.38 13.89
CA ASN A 33 31.84 -7.74 13.39
C ASN A 33 30.90 -7.93 12.20
N GLU A 34 31.44 -8.34 11.05
CA GLU A 34 30.66 -8.64 9.83
C GLU A 34 29.87 -9.97 9.94
N GLU A 35 30.07 -10.74 11.02
CA GLU A 35 29.52 -12.10 11.18
C GLU A 35 28.01 -12.14 11.53
N ASP A 36 27.46 -11.07 12.13
CA ASP A 36 26.07 -11.03 12.65
C ASP A 36 25.01 -10.91 11.54
N TYR A 37 25.38 -10.27 10.41
CA TYR A 37 24.48 -10.12 9.26
C TYR A 37 24.06 -11.46 8.63
N GLY A 38 24.89 -12.50 8.75
CA GLY A 38 24.61 -13.78 8.12
C GLY A 38 23.53 -14.61 8.81
N ASP A 39 23.41 -14.59 10.14
CA ASP A 39 22.37 -15.34 10.88
C ASP A 39 20.96 -14.76 10.65
N SER A 40 20.91 -13.55 10.09
CA SER A 40 19.69 -12.89 9.65
C SER A 40 19.35 -13.16 8.18
N LEU A 41 20.22 -13.79 7.38
CA LEU A 41 19.95 -14.04 5.96
C LEU A 41 19.15 -15.34 5.78
N ILE A 42 18.03 -15.25 5.07
CA ILE A 42 17.15 -16.37 4.75
C ILE A 42 17.25 -16.65 3.26
N HIS A 43 17.54 -17.90 2.91
CA HIS A 43 17.51 -18.40 1.54
C HIS A 43 16.10 -18.93 1.21
N LEU A 44 15.42 -18.27 0.28
CA LEU A 44 14.13 -18.68 -0.25
C LEU A 44 14.32 -19.26 -1.66
N ASN A 45 13.83 -20.46 -1.91
CA ASN A 45 13.67 -21.02 -3.24
C ASN A 45 12.17 -20.96 -3.62
N ILE A 46 11.82 -20.11 -4.58
CA ILE A 46 10.46 -19.94 -5.09
C ILE A 46 10.41 -20.49 -6.52
N GLN A 47 9.80 -21.66 -6.70
CA GLN A 47 9.68 -22.33 -8.01
C GLN A 47 11.03 -22.47 -8.75
N GLU A 48 12.07 -22.91 -8.03
CA GLU A 48 13.49 -23.03 -8.48
C GLU A 48 14.21 -21.69 -8.75
N ASN A 49 13.65 -20.56 -8.29
CA ASN A 49 14.31 -19.26 -8.28
C ASN A 49 14.82 -18.92 -6.88
N HIS A 50 16.12 -18.64 -6.77
CA HIS A 50 16.82 -18.46 -5.50
C HIS A 50 16.89 -16.98 -5.12
N TYR A 51 16.31 -16.63 -3.97
CA TYR A 51 16.30 -15.29 -3.40
C TYR A 51 16.94 -15.29 -2.00
N PHE A 52 17.66 -14.22 -1.67
CA PHE A 52 18.27 -14.01 -0.36
C PHE A 52 17.70 -12.73 0.25
N ILE A 53 17.07 -12.85 1.41
CA ILE A 53 16.35 -11.77 2.10
C ILE A 53 16.70 -11.78 3.58
N THR A 54 16.77 -10.62 4.24
CA THR A 54 16.98 -10.61 5.70
C THR A 54 15.68 -10.96 6.44
N ARG A 55 15.80 -11.55 7.64
CA ARG A 55 14.69 -11.84 8.55
C ARG A 55 13.86 -10.58 8.81
N ASP A 56 14.50 -9.44 9.02
CA ASP A 56 13.81 -8.16 9.25
C ASP A 56 13.05 -7.67 8.02
N GLN A 57 13.62 -7.82 6.81
CA GLN A 57 12.91 -7.51 5.58
C GLN A 57 11.68 -8.40 5.40
N LEU A 58 11.81 -9.71 5.65
CA LEU A 58 10.70 -10.66 5.59
C LEU A 58 9.62 -10.32 6.63
N MET A 59 10.00 -10.07 7.88
CA MET A 59 9.09 -9.69 8.97
C MET A 59 8.56 -8.25 8.88
N SER A 60 9.05 -7.44 7.93
CA SER A 60 8.45 -6.14 7.57
C SER A 60 7.21 -6.29 6.68
N LEU A 61 7.04 -7.44 6.02
CA LEU A 61 5.87 -7.73 5.22
C LEU A 61 4.64 -7.98 6.12
N PRO A 62 3.43 -7.53 5.72
CA PRO A 62 2.21 -7.81 6.46
C PRO A 62 1.93 -9.31 6.59
N GLU A 63 1.27 -9.68 7.70
CA GLU A 63 0.83 -11.05 7.98
C GLU A 63 0.09 -11.67 6.78
N SER A 64 -0.71 -10.88 6.05
CA SER A 64 -1.38 -11.36 4.85
C SER A 64 -0.38 -11.85 3.78
N LEU A 65 0.66 -11.08 3.43
CA LEU A 65 1.65 -11.50 2.44
C LEU A 65 2.47 -12.70 2.94
N LEU A 66 2.82 -12.74 4.23
CA LEU A 66 3.50 -13.88 4.83
C LEU A 66 2.66 -15.16 4.78
N LEU A 67 1.34 -15.08 4.96
CA LEU A 67 0.42 -16.22 4.79
C LEU A 67 0.25 -16.66 3.32
N CYS A 68 0.60 -15.82 2.34
CA CYS A 68 0.67 -16.26 0.93
C CYS A 68 1.98 -17.01 0.63
N LEU A 69 3.10 -16.57 1.21
CA LEU A 69 4.40 -17.23 1.05
C LEU A 69 4.49 -18.53 1.87
N PHE A 70 3.93 -18.53 3.08
CA PHE A 70 3.98 -19.64 4.03
C PHE A 70 2.55 -19.98 4.51
N PRO A 71 1.74 -20.70 3.71
CA PRO A 71 0.33 -20.99 4.04
C PRO A 71 0.13 -21.73 5.36
N SER A 72 1.12 -22.53 5.78
CA SER A 72 1.11 -23.28 7.03
C SER A 72 1.72 -22.51 8.21
N GLY A 73 2.22 -21.29 8.01
CA GLY A 73 2.92 -20.51 9.04
C GLY A 73 4.28 -21.07 9.47
N VAL A 74 4.84 -22.02 8.71
CA VAL A 74 6.12 -22.69 8.97
C VAL A 74 6.98 -22.73 7.71
N PHE A 75 8.29 -22.78 7.89
CA PHE A 75 9.24 -22.99 6.80
C PHE A 75 9.36 -24.48 6.45
N LEU A 76 9.45 -24.80 5.17
CA LEU A 76 9.51 -26.15 4.65
C LEU A 76 10.77 -26.31 3.78
N ASP A 77 11.43 -27.46 3.87
CA ASP A 77 12.51 -27.84 2.96
C ASP A 77 11.97 -28.39 1.62
N ARG A 78 12.86 -28.72 0.69
CA ARG A 78 12.53 -29.36 -0.60
C ARG A 78 11.80 -30.70 -0.46
N CYS A 79 11.90 -31.38 0.69
CA CYS A 79 11.22 -32.64 0.99
C CYS A 79 9.87 -32.45 1.71
N GLY A 80 9.49 -31.21 2.06
CA GLY A 80 8.30 -30.90 2.85
C GLY A 80 8.44 -31.09 4.36
N GLN A 81 9.68 -31.23 4.88
CA GLN A 81 9.96 -31.27 6.32
C GLN A 81 9.95 -29.85 6.91
N VAL A 82 9.49 -29.73 8.15
CA VAL A 82 9.41 -28.44 8.85
C VAL A 82 10.79 -28.03 9.37
N ILE A 83 11.29 -26.89 8.90
CA ILE A 83 12.52 -26.27 9.39
C ILE A 83 12.17 -25.47 10.66
N THR A 84 12.64 -25.92 11.82
CA THR A 84 12.36 -25.30 13.12
C THR A 84 13.36 -24.21 13.49
N ASN A 85 14.63 -24.40 13.16
CA ASN A 85 15.71 -23.44 13.37
C ASN A 85 16.34 -23.12 12.00
N LEU A 86 15.99 -21.98 11.42
CA LEU A 86 16.63 -21.49 10.19
C LEU A 86 18.12 -21.22 10.42
N THR A 87 18.97 -21.97 9.72
CA THR A 87 20.40 -21.68 9.54
C THR A 87 20.65 -21.05 8.16
N ARG A 88 21.88 -20.56 7.94
CA ARG A 88 22.27 -19.88 6.69
C ARG A 88 22.30 -20.82 5.47
N ASP A 89 22.45 -22.13 5.72
CA ASP A 89 22.56 -23.17 4.70
C ASP A 89 21.20 -23.82 4.36
N ASP A 90 20.13 -23.48 5.09
CA ASP A 90 18.79 -24.05 4.88
C ASP A 90 18.06 -23.37 3.71
N GLU A 91 17.62 -24.17 2.74
CA GLU A 91 16.77 -23.74 1.62
C GLU A 91 15.28 -23.86 1.98
N VAL A 92 14.59 -22.72 2.12
CA VAL A 92 13.14 -22.70 2.30
C VAL A 92 12.45 -22.81 0.95
N TYR A 93 11.79 -23.93 0.69
CA TYR A 93 11.19 -24.24 -0.60
C TYR A 93 9.70 -23.87 -0.68
N ILE A 94 9.34 -23.06 -1.68
CA ILE A 94 7.99 -22.51 -1.89
C ILE A 94 7.49 -22.92 -3.28
N VAL A 95 6.59 -23.91 -3.32
CA VAL A 95 6.05 -24.50 -4.56
C VAL A 95 4.94 -23.65 -5.19
N ASN A 96 4.02 -23.15 -4.37
CA ASN A 96 2.73 -22.61 -4.82
C ASN A 96 2.69 -21.07 -4.82
N PHE A 97 3.81 -20.41 -5.15
CA PHE A 97 3.91 -18.95 -5.19
C PHE A 97 4.67 -18.50 -6.45
N PRO A 98 4.16 -17.56 -7.27
CA PRO A 98 4.87 -17.13 -8.48
C PRO A 98 6.10 -16.25 -8.16
N PRO A 99 7.26 -16.46 -8.80
CA PRO A 99 8.47 -15.64 -8.59
C PRO A 99 8.24 -14.16 -8.93
N ASP A 100 7.62 -13.86 -10.08
CA ASP A 100 7.26 -12.48 -10.49
C ASP A 100 6.43 -11.73 -9.42
N CYS A 101 5.61 -12.46 -8.66
CA CYS A 101 4.81 -11.90 -7.57
C CYS A 101 5.69 -11.51 -6.39
N PHE A 102 6.73 -12.29 -6.09
CA PHE A 102 7.68 -12.00 -5.03
C PHE A 102 8.54 -10.78 -5.38
N GLU A 103 9.06 -10.73 -6.61
CA GLU A 103 9.83 -9.59 -7.11
C GLU A 103 9.01 -8.30 -7.09
N TYR A 104 7.75 -8.35 -7.53
CA TYR A 104 6.81 -7.23 -7.45
C TYR A 104 6.53 -6.75 -6.01
N ILE A 105 6.44 -7.67 -5.04
CA ILE A 105 6.34 -7.31 -3.61
C ILE A 105 7.62 -6.61 -3.18
N MET A 106 8.78 -7.22 -3.43
CA MET A 106 10.07 -6.75 -2.93
C MET A 106 10.49 -5.43 -3.55
N GLU A 107 10.21 -5.17 -4.83
CA GLU A 107 10.46 -3.87 -5.47
C GLU A 107 9.74 -2.74 -4.74
N ILE A 108 8.44 -2.91 -4.48
CA ILE A 108 7.59 -1.86 -3.87
C ILE A 108 7.93 -1.66 -2.40
N TYR A 109 8.21 -2.73 -1.66
CA TYR A 109 8.64 -2.64 -0.25
C TYR A 109 10.05 -2.06 -0.12
N THR A 110 11.00 -2.42 -0.98
CA THR A 110 12.36 -1.85 -0.97
C THR A 110 12.31 -0.37 -1.27
N LYS A 111 11.61 0.06 -2.34
CA LYS A 111 11.43 1.48 -2.67
C LYS A 111 10.78 2.28 -1.52
N ALA A 112 9.85 1.67 -0.78
CA ALA A 112 9.24 2.31 0.39
C ALA A 112 10.20 2.44 1.58
N HIS A 113 11.11 1.48 1.80
CA HIS A 113 12.16 1.58 2.81
C HIS A 113 13.24 2.61 2.41
N ASP A 114 13.62 2.67 1.13
CA ASP A 114 14.55 3.67 0.60
C ASP A 114 13.99 5.10 0.73
N ASP A 115 12.69 5.29 0.45
CA ASP A 115 11.98 6.54 0.71
C ASP A 115 12.03 6.94 2.19
N LEU A 116 11.87 5.97 3.12
CA LEU A 116 11.92 6.23 4.57
C LEU A 116 13.32 6.64 5.04
N TYR A 117 14.36 5.92 4.60
CA TYR A 117 15.73 6.09 5.09
C TYR A 117 16.41 7.32 4.46
N ASN A 118 16.33 7.44 3.13
CA ASN A 118 17.03 8.49 2.38
C ASN A 118 16.24 9.81 2.32
N HIS A 119 14.90 9.77 2.39
CA HIS A 119 14.04 10.94 2.20
C HIS A 119 13.00 11.14 3.33
N PRO A 120 13.37 11.10 4.62
CA PRO A 120 12.43 11.28 5.72
C PRO A 120 11.77 12.66 5.69
N VAL A 121 10.43 12.68 5.63
CA VAL A 121 9.58 13.88 5.50
C VAL A 121 9.93 14.98 6.50
N GLU A 122 10.26 14.61 7.74
CA GLU A 122 10.62 15.56 8.80
C GLU A 122 11.86 16.40 8.42
N LYS A 123 12.91 15.75 7.90
CA LYS A 123 14.15 16.43 7.50
C LYS A 123 14.05 17.08 6.12
N PHE A 124 13.29 16.48 5.20
CA PHE A 124 13.21 16.96 3.82
C PHE A 124 12.33 18.22 3.67
N PHE A 125 11.34 18.39 4.54
CA PHE A 125 10.40 19.51 4.50
C PHE A 125 10.41 20.38 5.78
N ASP A 126 11.47 20.29 6.60
CA ASP A 126 11.64 21.04 7.86
C ASP A 126 10.41 20.99 8.79
N ARG A 127 9.74 19.83 8.87
CA ARG A 127 8.52 19.65 9.67
C ARG A 127 8.91 19.38 11.13
N PRO A 128 8.35 20.10 12.13
CA PRO A 128 8.64 19.83 13.53
C PRO A 128 8.28 18.39 13.89
N SER A 129 9.22 17.67 14.50
CA SER A 129 9.07 16.26 14.84
C SER A 129 7.91 16.05 15.81
N SER A 130 6.92 15.26 15.40
CA SER A 130 5.87 14.81 16.32
C SER A 130 6.37 13.60 17.09
N SER A 131 6.64 13.78 18.39
CA SER A 131 7.30 12.80 19.27
C SER A 131 6.55 11.47 19.53
N PHE A 132 5.59 11.10 18.68
CA PHE A 132 4.68 9.97 18.88
C PHE A 132 5.10 8.67 18.18
N VAL A 133 6.09 8.74 17.28
CA VAL A 133 6.46 7.64 16.37
C VAL A 133 7.00 6.40 17.10
N SER A 134 7.47 6.53 18.34
CA SER A 134 8.14 5.45 19.08
C SER A 134 7.21 4.45 19.78
N ASN A 135 5.91 4.73 19.95
CA ASN A 135 5.01 3.90 20.78
C ASN A 135 3.68 3.54 20.09
N ALA A 136 3.73 2.76 19.02
CA ALA A 136 2.53 2.23 18.35
C ALA A 136 1.80 1.12 19.14
N LYS A 137 2.45 0.50 20.15
CA LYS A 137 1.93 -0.66 20.89
C LYS A 137 0.70 -0.38 21.80
N GLY A 138 0.23 0.87 21.92
CA GLY A 138 -0.91 1.26 22.78
C GLY A 138 -2.26 1.52 22.09
N PHE A 139 -2.37 1.33 20.77
CA PHE A 139 -3.37 2.04 19.94
C PHE A 139 -4.84 1.59 20.00
N PHE A 140 -5.17 0.37 20.46
CA PHE A 140 -6.53 -0.19 20.37
C PHE A 140 -7.19 -0.51 21.73
N GLY A 141 -6.74 0.13 22.81
CA GLY A 141 -7.49 0.13 24.08
C GLY A 141 -8.85 0.82 23.91
N LEU A 142 -9.94 0.14 24.26
CA LEU A 142 -11.33 0.57 24.03
C LEU A 142 -11.79 1.74 24.97
N SER A 143 -11.04 2.84 25.00
CA SER A 143 -11.34 4.02 25.80
C SER A 143 -12.01 5.11 24.97
N ARG A 144 -13.32 5.29 25.18
CA ARG A 144 -14.11 6.37 24.60
C ARG A 144 -13.65 7.74 25.13
N ASN A 145 -12.91 8.51 24.34
CA ASN A 145 -12.90 9.98 24.41
C ASN A 145 -12.41 10.59 23.08
N ASN A 146 -13.35 11.13 22.31
CA ASN A 146 -13.10 11.69 20.97
C ASN A 146 -12.66 13.16 21.02
N SER A 147 -11.58 13.51 20.29
CA SER A 147 -11.47 14.70 19.40
C SER A 147 -10.03 15.11 19.08
N ILE A 148 -9.06 14.81 19.96
CA ILE A 148 -7.65 15.20 19.76
C ILE A 148 -6.83 14.15 18.99
N SER A 149 -7.10 12.84 19.17
CA SER A 149 -6.25 11.78 18.61
C SER A 149 -6.35 11.63 17.08
N SER A 150 -7.52 11.87 16.49
CA SER A 150 -7.78 11.60 15.06
C SER A 150 -6.96 12.44 14.09
N ASN A 151 -6.49 13.62 14.51
CA ASN A 151 -5.60 14.46 13.68
C ASN A 151 -4.17 13.93 13.68
N ASN A 152 -3.69 13.46 14.83
CA ASN A 152 -2.35 12.90 14.99
C ASN A 152 -2.22 11.55 14.27
N GLU A 153 -3.29 10.76 14.28
CA GLU A 153 -3.42 9.51 13.51
C GLU A 153 -3.30 9.76 12.00
N GLN A 154 -3.99 10.77 11.46
CA GLN A 154 -3.91 11.09 10.03
C GLN A 154 -2.49 11.53 9.62
N ASP A 155 -1.77 12.23 10.49
CA ASP A 155 -0.41 12.68 10.21
C ASP A 155 0.59 11.53 10.02
N ILE A 156 0.35 10.31 10.53
CA ILE A 156 1.22 9.15 10.26
C ILE A 156 1.24 8.81 8.76
N LEU A 157 0.10 8.96 8.08
CA LEU A 157 -0.03 8.72 6.63
C LEU A 157 0.63 9.81 5.77
N HIS A 158 0.98 10.95 6.37
CA HIS A 158 1.71 12.04 5.73
C HIS A 158 3.21 12.01 6.03
N GLN A 159 3.63 11.37 7.13
CA GLN A 159 5.02 11.30 7.56
C GLN A 159 5.74 10.04 7.05
N LYS A 160 5.02 8.92 6.93
CA LYS A 160 5.64 7.60 6.67
C LYS A 160 5.18 6.99 5.34
N PRO A 161 6.07 6.23 4.67
CA PRO A 161 5.69 5.41 3.54
C PRO A 161 4.61 4.41 3.96
N ALA A 162 3.49 4.43 3.25
CA ALA A 162 2.45 3.42 3.39
C ALA A 162 2.24 2.70 2.05
N ILE A 163 1.84 1.43 2.14
CA ILE A 163 1.51 0.55 1.02
C ILE A 163 0.12 -0.01 1.30
N ILE A 164 -0.78 0.12 0.33
CA ILE A 164 -2.06 -0.60 0.32
C ILE A 164 -1.82 -1.95 -0.32
N VAL A 165 -2.16 -3.01 0.42
CA VAL A 165 -2.16 -4.39 -0.05
C VAL A 165 -3.61 -4.76 -0.38
N LEU A 166 -3.89 -4.98 -1.66
CA LEU A 166 -5.18 -5.49 -2.12
C LEU A 166 -4.97 -6.89 -2.70
N ARG A 167 -5.68 -7.88 -2.14
CA ARG A 167 -5.74 -9.24 -2.67
C ARG A 167 -7.13 -9.61 -3.12
N GLU A 168 -7.23 -10.46 -4.12
CA GLU A 168 -8.44 -11.19 -4.49
C GLU A 168 -8.16 -12.69 -4.47
N ASP A 169 -8.94 -13.41 -3.66
CA ASP A 169 -9.08 -14.87 -3.76
C ASP A 169 -10.39 -15.14 -4.52
N LEU A 170 -10.30 -15.74 -5.70
CA LEU A 170 -11.44 -15.97 -6.60
C LEU A 170 -11.65 -17.48 -6.82
N ASP A 171 -12.76 -18.00 -6.32
CA ASP A 171 -13.23 -19.36 -6.65
C ASP A 171 -14.20 -19.29 -7.82
N TYR A 172 -14.09 -20.20 -8.78
CA TYR A 172 -15.03 -20.31 -9.89
C TYR A 172 -15.57 -21.74 -10.06
N TYR A 173 -16.83 -21.83 -10.45
CA TYR A 173 -17.55 -23.08 -10.67
C TYR A 173 -18.12 -23.07 -12.08
N CYS A 174 -17.73 -24.07 -12.87
CA CYS A 174 -18.12 -24.19 -14.28
C CYS A 174 -19.34 -25.09 -14.41
N VAL A 175 -20.41 -24.59 -15.02
CA VAL A 175 -21.63 -25.35 -15.32
C VAL A 175 -21.88 -25.30 -16.83
N PRO A 176 -21.43 -26.33 -17.58
CA PRO A 176 -21.83 -26.50 -18.98
C PRO A 176 -23.36 -26.48 -19.09
N GLN A 177 -23.90 -25.88 -20.16
CA GLN A 177 -25.35 -25.78 -20.35
C GLN A 177 -25.93 -26.91 -21.22
N GLU A 178 -25.09 -27.85 -21.63
CA GLU A 178 -25.36 -28.81 -22.72
C GLU A 178 -25.47 -30.25 -22.22
N GLU A 179 -26.13 -31.09 -23.02
CA GLU A 179 -26.29 -32.51 -22.71
C GLU A 179 -25.10 -33.34 -23.25
N PHE A 180 -24.64 -34.29 -22.44
CA PHE A 180 -23.54 -35.21 -22.80
C PHE A 180 -24.09 -36.55 -23.28
N ARG A 181 -23.55 -37.03 -24.39
CA ARG A 181 -23.76 -38.38 -24.90
C ARG A 181 -22.42 -39.10 -24.99
N PHE A 182 -22.41 -40.38 -24.64
CA PHE A 182 -21.21 -41.22 -24.66
C PHE A 182 -21.44 -42.39 -25.60
N ASP A 183 -20.41 -42.77 -26.35
CA ASP A 183 -20.46 -43.92 -27.27
C ASP A 183 -20.22 -45.27 -26.54
N SER A 184 -19.53 -45.24 -25.41
CA SER A 184 -19.17 -46.43 -24.63
C SER A 184 -20.30 -46.95 -23.73
N THR A 185 -20.53 -48.26 -23.76
CA THR A 185 -21.44 -48.98 -22.84
C THR A 185 -20.87 -49.16 -21.43
N ASN A 186 -19.59 -48.87 -21.21
CA ASN A 186 -18.92 -49.02 -19.91
C ASN A 186 -18.94 -47.69 -19.15
N GLU A 187 -19.46 -47.70 -17.93
CA GLU A 187 -19.65 -46.48 -17.11
C GLU A 187 -18.33 -45.83 -16.68
N GLU A 188 -17.31 -46.61 -16.29
CA GLU A 188 -15.99 -46.11 -15.85
C GLU A 188 -15.31 -45.25 -16.94
N ASN A 189 -15.32 -45.74 -18.18
CA ASN A 189 -14.80 -45.03 -19.35
C ASN A 189 -15.54 -43.70 -19.61
N ASN A 190 -16.83 -43.64 -19.29
CA ASN A 190 -17.64 -42.44 -19.48
C ASN A 190 -17.33 -41.39 -18.40
N GLU A 191 -17.06 -41.81 -17.16
CA GLU A 191 -16.56 -40.91 -16.10
C GLU A 191 -15.16 -40.36 -16.42
N ASP A 192 -14.26 -41.16 -17.00
CA ASP A 192 -12.94 -40.71 -17.44
C ASP A 192 -13.03 -39.62 -18.52
N LEU A 193 -13.86 -39.85 -19.56
CA LEU A 193 -14.14 -38.86 -20.61
C LEU A 193 -14.75 -37.57 -20.04
N LEU A 194 -15.74 -37.69 -19.14
CA LEU A 194 -16.37 -36.54 -18.49
C LEU A 194 -15.38 -35.78 -17.58
N ARG A 195 -14.49 -36.49 -16.87
CA ARG A 195 -13.44 -35.86 -16.05
C ARG A 195 -12.44 -35.10 -16.91
N HIS A 196 -12.02 -35.66 -18.05
CA HIS A 196 -11.16 -34.96 -19.01
C HIS A 196 -11.86 -33.71 -19.55
N PHE A 197 -13.09 -33.83 -20.05
CA PHE A 197 -13.90 -32.71 -20.53
C PHE A 197 -14.02 -31.60 -19.47
N MET A 198 -14.39 -31.95 -18.24
CA MET A 198 -14.55 -30.99 -17.14
C MET A 198 -13.22 -30.37 -16.70
N ALA A 199 -12.08 -31.07 -16.83
CA ALA A 199 -10.77 -30.49 -16.60
C ALA A 199 -10.45 -29.42 -17.66
N GLN A 200 -10.69 -29.72 -18.95
CA GLN A 200 -10.48 -28.77 -20.05
C GLN A 200 -11.34 -27.51 -19.91
N VAL A 201 -12.64 -27.66 -19.60
CA VAL A 201 -13.54 -26.54 -19.29
C VAL A 201 -13.01 -25.70 -18.12
N LYS A 202 -12.54 -26.33 -17.03
CA LYS A 202 -12.00 -25.61 -15.86
C LYS A 202 -10.70 -24.87 -16.18
N MET A 203 -9.83 -25.42 -17.03
CA MET A 203 -8.60 -24.76 -17.48
C MET A 203 -8.91 -23.58 -18.41
N ALA A 204 -9.79 -23.75 -19.40
CA ALA A 204 -10.22 -22.68 -20.29
C ALA A 204 -10.91 -21.53 -19.53
N ALA A 205 -11.81 -21.86 -18.59
CA ALA A 205 -12.46 -20.88 -17.72
C ALA A 205 -11.44 -20.12 -16.83
N GLY A 206 -10.45 -20.83 -16.29
CA GLY A 206 -9.40 -20.23 -15.46
C GLY A 206 -8.50 -19.29 -16.26
N SER A 207 -8.07 -19.68 -17.46
CA SER A 207 -7.33 -18.84 -18.40
C SER A 207 -8.13 -17.57 -18.76
N TYR A 208 -9.40 -17.72 -19.14
CA TYR A 208 -10.30 -16.60 -19.41
C TYR A 208 -10.44 -15.64 -18.23
N LEU A 209 -10.64 -16.15 -17.01
CA LEU A 209 -10.74 -15.34 -15.79
C LEU A 209 -9.41 -14.73 -15.34
N THR A 210 -8.28 -15.31 -15.74
CA THR A 210 -6.92 -14.79 -15.51
C THR A 210 -6.63 -13.61 -16.45
N SER A 211 -7.07 -13.69 -17.72
CA SER A 211 -6.95 -12.59 -18.69
C SER A 211 -7.67 -11.29 -18.28
N LYS A 212 -8.65 -11.37 -17.37
CA LYS A 212 -9.35 -10.21 -16.78
C LYS A 212 -8.49 -9.54 -15.71
N THR A 213 -7.52 -8.75 -16.15
CA THR A 213 -6.53 -8.10 -15.28
C THR A 213 -7.03 -6.86 -14.55
N SER A 214 -8.14 -6.23 -14.94
CA SER A 214 -8.66 -5.02 -14.28
C SER A 214 -9.16 -5.30 -12.86
N ILE A 215 -8.67 -4.53 -11.88
CA ILE A 215 -9.07 -4.66 -10.47
C ILE A 215 -10.57 -4.41 -10.31
N PHE A 216 -11.06 -3.25 -10.77
CA PHE A 216 -12.42 -2.82 -10.48
C PHE A 216 -13.51 -3.57 -11.29
N GLN A 217 -13.14 -4.30 -12.34
CA GLN A 217 -14.09 -5.07 -13.17
C GLN A 217 -14.96 -6.03 -12.32
N GLY A 218 -14.37 -6.68 -11.31
CA GLY A 218 -15.07 -7.63 -10.43
C GLY A 218 -16.15 -6.99 -9.54
N LEU A 219 -16.12 -5.67 -9.30
CA LEU A 219 -17.16 -4.96 -8.56
C LEU A 219 -18.45 -4.81 -9.38
N TYR A 220 -18.34 -4.75 -10.72
CA TYR A 220 -19.49 -4.60 -11.62
C TYR A 220 -20.22 -5.91 -11.91
N SER A 221 -19.61 -7.06 -11.60
CA SER A 221 -20.16 -8.40 -11.89
C SER A 221 -20.93 -9.01 -10.72
N SER A 222 -21.26 -8.25 -9.66
CA SER A 222 -22.00 -8.78 -8.51
C SER A 222 -23.47 -9.09 -8.86
N ASN A 223 -23.97 -10.24 -8.39
CA ASN A 223 -25.37 -10.65 -8.55
C ASN A 223 -26.36 -9.62 -7.99
N ARG A 224 -25.97 -8.88 -6.94
CA ARG A 224 -26.76 -7.78 -6.36
C ARG A 224 -27.03 -6.65 -7.36
N LEU A 225 -26.05 -6.35 -8.22
CA LEU A 225 -26.17 -5.35 -9.28
C LEU A 225 -27.01 -5.88 -10.46
N LYS A 226 -26.84 -7.16 -10.84
CA LYS A 226 -27.63 -7.83 -11.88
C LYS A 226 -29.13 -7.76 -11.54
N GLN A 227 -29.50 -8.11 -10.31
CA GLN A 227 -30.88 -8.04 -9.81
C GLN A 227 -31.45 -6.60 -9.79
N GLN A 228 -30.70 -5.63 -9.25
CA GLN A 228 -31.16 -4.22 -9.22
C GLN A 228 -31.35 -3.62 -10.63
N GLN A 229 -30.49 -3.97 -11.58
CA GLN A 229 -30.63 -3.52 -12.97
C GLN A 229 -31.85 -4.16 -13.65
N GLN A 230 -32.11 -5.44 -13.39
CA GLN A 230 -33.28 -6.15 -13.93
C GLN A 230 -34.60 -5.55 -13.41
N GLN A 231 -34.68 -5.24 -12.11
CA GLN A 231 -35.84 -4.58 -11.50
C GLN A 231 -36.09 -3.18 -12.09
N GLN A 232 -35.03 -2.36 -12.22
CA GLN A 232 -35.12 -1.04 -12.87
C GLN A 232 -35.45 -1.10 -14.36
N LYS A 233 -35.13 -2.19 -15.06
CA LYS A 233 -35.52 -2.39 -16.47
C LYS A 233 -37.02 -2.63 -16.59
N ILE A 234 -37.57 -3.50 -15.74
CA ILE A 234 -39.02 -3.79 -15.68
C ILE A 234 -39.84 -2.53 -15.36
N GLU A 235 -39.38 -1.72 -14.39
CA GLU A 235 -40.02 -0.44 -14.04
C GLU A 235 -39.95 0.61 -15.17
N LYS A 236 -38.91 0.58 -16.00
CA LYS A 236 -38.73 1.49 -17.15
C LYS A 236 -39.49 1.04 -18.39
N GLU A 237 -39.58 -0.27 -18.66
CA GLU A 237 -40.41 -0.81 -19.75
C GLU A 237 -41.91 -0.56 -19.49
N SER A 238 -42.29 -0.43 -18.21
CA SER A 238 -43.64 -0.01 -17.80
C SER A 238 -43.93 1.49 -18.03
N ASN A 239 -42.91 2.34 -18.15
CA ASN A 239 -43.03 3.80 -18.23
C ASN A 239 -42.33 4.34 -19.49
N SER A 240 -42.98 4.18 -20.64
CA SER A 240 -42.49 4.58 -21.97
C SER A 240 -42.11 6.05 -22.08
N SER A 241 -40.82 6.36 -21.88
CA SER A 241 -40.17 7.55 -22.45
C SER A 241 -38.71 7.26 -22.76
N SER A 242 -38.42 7.14 -24.06
CA SER A 242 -37.10 6.77 -24.57
C SER A 242 -36.09 7.91 -24.39
N ASN A 243 -35.03 7.67 -23.62
CA ASN A 243 -33.85 8.53 -23.64
C ASN A 243 -32.58 7.67 -23.62
N THR A 244 -32.05 7.43 -24.82
CA THR A 244 -30.87 6.60 -25.10
C THR A 244 -29.56 7.30 -24.70
N LYS A 245 -29.35 7.47 -23.39
CA LYS A 245 -28.00 7.71 -22.85
C LYS A 245 -27.42 6.38 -22.39
N SER A 246 -26.24 6.04 -22.92
CA SER A 246 -25.47 4.86 -22.57
C SER A 246 -25.29 4.76 -21.05
N THR A 247 -26.05 3.87 -20.41
CA THR A 247 -25.97 3.69 -18.96
C THR A 247 -24.67 2.98 -18.63
N SER A 248 -23.66 3.74 -18.23
CA SER A 248 -22.49 3.19 -17.55
C SER A 248 -22.97 2.32 -16.39
N LYS A 249 -22.44 1.09 -16.29
CA LYS A 249 -22.78 0.16 -15.20
C LYS A 249 -22.53 0.91 -13.88
N LYS A 250 -23.59 1.21 -13.12
CA LYS A 250 -23.48 2.01 -11.90
C LYS A 250 -23.22 1.08 -10.72
N LEU A 251 -22.16 1.35 -9.96
CA LEU A 251 -21.87 0.64 -8.72
C LEU A 251 -22.87 1.00 -7.60
N GLY A 252 -23.04 0.09 -6.64
CA GLY A 252 -23.75 0.38 -5.41
C GLY A 252 -23.00 1.40 -4.54
N PRO A 253 -23.65 2.08 -3.57
CA PRO A 253 -22.99 3.13 -2.79
C PRO A 253 -21.73 2.68 -2.04
N ALA A 254 -21.70 1.42 -1.56
CA ALA A 254 -20.56 0.86 -0.86
C ALA A 254 -19.41 0.48 -1.81
N GLU A 255 -19.73 -0.11 -2.96
CA GLU A 255 -18.79 -0.43 -4.04
C GLU A 255 -18.14 0.83 -4.60
N GLN A 256 -18.96 1.87 -4.85
CA GLN A 256 -18.49 3.17 -5.34
C GLN A 256 -17.57 3.86 -4.33
N HIS A 257 -17.97 3.94 -3.05
CA HIS A 257 -17.12 4.53 -2.00
C HIS A 257 -15.81 3.74 -1.78
N LEU A 258 -15.81 2.41 -1.97
CA LEU A 258 -14.57 1.61 -1.92
C LEU A 258 -13.66 1.92 -3.12
N MET A 259 -14.20 1.99 -4.33
CA MET A 259 -13.44 2.36 -5.53
C MET A 259 -12.88 3.79 -5.41
N ASP A 260 -13.70 4.75 -4.98
CA ASP A 260 -13.29 6.14 -4.79
C ASP A 260 -12.20 6.28 -3.72
N MET A 261 -12.29 5.51 -2.62
CA MET A 261 -11.25 5.46 -1.59
C MET A 261 -9.92 4.93 -2.15
N LEU A 262 -9.95 3.79 -2.86
CA LEU A 262 -8.75 3.22 -3.48
C LEU A 262 -8.16 4.17 -4.52
N CYS A 263 -9.00 4.82 -5.34
CA CYS A 263 -8.56 5.79 -6.33
C CYS A 263 -7.95 7.05 -5.69
N SER A 264 -8.51 7.55 -4.60
CA SER A 264 -7.93 8.68 -3.84
C SER A 264 -6.58 8.35 -3.20
N SER A 265 -6.25 7.06 -3.09
CA SER A 265 -5.04 6.58 -2.41
C SER A 265 -3.87 6.29 -3.36
N GLY A 266 -4.12 6.19 -4.67
CA GLY A 266 -3.08 5.95 -5.68
C GLY A 266 -3.48 4.98 -6.81
N PHE A 267 -4.56 4.20 -6.65
CA PHE A 267 -5.11 3.41 -7.75
C PHE A 267 -5.76 4.31 -8.82
N THR A 268 -5.87 3.80 -10.05
CA THR A 268 -6.67 4.39 -11.13
C THR A 268 -7.75 3.41 -11.56
N LYS A 269 -8.81 3.87 -12.24
CA LYS A 269 -9.90 2.98 -12.70
C LYS A 269 -9.42 1.93 -13.70
N GLU A 270 -8.33 2.23 -14.36
CA GLU A 270 -7.62 1.45 -15.36
C GLU A 270 -6.54 0.54 -14.74
N THR A 271 -6.31 0.61 -13.41
CA THR A 271 -5.26 -0.21 -12.76
C THR A 271 -5.61 -1.70 -12.83
N CYS A 272 -4.58 -2.48 -13.18
CA CYS A 272 -4.62 -3.93 -13.25
C CYS A 272 -3.99 -4.57 -12.00
N TRP A 273 -4.34 -5.84 -11.76
CA TRP A 273 -3.64 -6.68 -10.80
C TRP A 273 -2.14 -6.75 -11.16
N GLY A 274 -1.27 -6.62 -10.16
CA GLY A 274 0.19 -6.72 -10.36
C GLY A 274 0.63 -8.17 -10.57
N ASN A 275 0.01 -9.09 -9.84
CA ASN A 275 0.02 -10.51 -10.14
C ASN A 275 -1.42 -11.07 -10.16
N ARG A 276 -1.68 -12.00 -11.06
CA ARG A 276 -2.95 -12.76 -11.17
C ARG A 276 -2.64 -14.14 -11.73
N THR A 277 -2.75 -15.17 -10.90
CA THR A 277 -2.34 -16.53 -11.25
C THR A 277 -3.41 -17.54 -10.82
N GLN A 278 -3.70 -18.48 -11.72
CA GLN A 278 -4.54 -19.64 -11.43
C GLN A 278 -3.73 -20.70 -10.68
N GLU A 279 -4.26 -21.28 -9.61
CA GLU A 279 -3.63 -22.41 -8.92
C GLU A 279 -3.78 -23.71 -9.72
N THR A 280 -2.65 -24.37 -10.00
CA THR A 280 -2.62 -25.63 -10.76
C THR A 280 -3.49 -26.71 -10.11
N GLY A 281 -4.35 -27.34 -10.93
CA GLY A 281 -5.26 -28.39 -10.47
C GLY A 281 -6.47 -27.90 -9.67
N LYS A 282 -6.62 -26.59 -9.44
CA LYS A 282 -7.74 -25.98 -8.71
C LYS A 282 -8.52 -25.01 -9.58
N THR A 283 -9.76 -24.72 -9.17
CA THR A 283 -10.59 -23.66 -9.76
C THR A 283 -10.53 -22.39 -8.91
N VAL A 284 -9.30 -21.99 -8.58
CA VAL A 284 -8.98 -20.83 -7.74
C VAL A 284 -7.98 -19.95 -8.50
N ILE A 285 -8.21 -18.63 -8.47
CA ILE A 285 -7.29 -17.61 -8.95
C ILE A 285 -6.95 -16.71 -7.78
N SER A 286 -5.66 -16.60 -7.45
CA SER A 286 -5.17 -15.59 -6.53
C SER A 286 -4.73 -14.36 -7.31
N SER A 287 -4.92 -13.17 -6.76
CA SER A 287 -4.42 -11.92 -7.33
C SER A 287 -3.94 -10.97 -6.26
N LEU A 288 -2.87 -10.25 -6.57
CA LEU A 288 -2.25 -9.27 -5.71
C LEU A 288 -2.06 -7.96 -6.46
N SER A 289 -2.34 -6.84 -5.80
CA SER A 289 -1.92 -5.52 -6.24
C SER A 289 -1.48 -4.70 -5.04
N LEU A 290 -0.32 -4.07 -5.18
CA LEU A 290 0.29 -3.20 -4.19
C LEU A 290 0.30 -1.76 -4.73
N CYS A 291 -0.11 -0.81 -3.89
CA CYS A 291 -0.10 0.60 -4.24
C CYS A 291 0.61 1.41 -3.14
N ARG A 292 1.68 2.14 -3.49
CA ARG A 292 2.23 3.18 -2.61
C ARG A 292 1.17 4.25 -2.40
N LEU A 293 0.90 4.59 -1.15
CA LEU A 293 -0.05 5.66 -0.81
C LEU A 293 0.46 6.98 -1.39
N ALA A 294 -0.38 7.69 -2.14
CA ALA A 294 -0.08 8.97 -2.77
C ALA A 294 0.10 10.10 -1.74
N ASN A 295 1.24 10.12 -1.06
CA ASN A 295 1.58 11.02 0.02
C ASN A 295 2.93 11.73 -0.19
N GLU A 296 3.32 12.53 0.78
CA GLU A 296 4.54 13.33 0.81
C GLU A 296 5.84 12.51 0.76
N THR A 297 5.76 11.21 1.09
CA THR A 297 6.91 10.28 1.02
C THR A 297 7.21 9.79 -0.38
N THR A 298 6.34 10.07 -1.36
CA THR A 298 6.53 9.59 -2.73
C THR A 298 7.48 10.47 -3.52
N GLU A 299 8.31 9.84 -4.37
CA GLU A 299 9.21 10.51 -5.31
C GLU A 299 8.53 11.59 -6.16
N GLY A 300 7.36 11.28 -6.72
CA GLY A 300 6.58 12.22 -7.53
C GLY A 300 6.04 13.43 -6.75
N PHE A 301 5.89 13.34 -5.43
CA PHE A 301 5.59 14.50 -4.59
C PHE A 301 6.86 15.33 -4.32
N ARG A 302 7.98 14.69 -3.98
CA ARG A 302 9.29 15.36 -3.80
C ARG A 302 9.70 16.15 -5.04
N GLN A 303 9.54 15.57 -6.23
CA GLN A 303 9.82 16.26 -7.50
C GLN A 303 8.94 17.51 -7.66
N LYS A 304 7.62 17.40 -7.50
CA LYS A 304 6.69 18.54 -7.60
C LYS A 304 7.04 19.66 -6.62
N PHE A 305 7.44 19.31 -5.40
CA PHE A 305 7.90 20.28 -4.41
C PHE A 305 9.20 20.97 -4.84
N ASN A 306 10.21 20.22 -5.28
CA ASN A 306 11.47 20.79 -5.75
C ASN A 306 11.26 21.72 -6.96
N GLU A 307 10.39 21.34 -7.90
CA GLU A 307 10.02 22.20 -9.04
C GLU A 307 9.28 23.47 -8.60
N ALA A 308 8.34 23.37 -7.66
CA ALA A 308 7.60 24.52 -7.13
C ALA A 308 8.54 25.47 -6.34
N LYS A 309 9.44 24.91 -5.53
CA LYS A 309 10.47 25.63 -4.79
C LYS A 309 11.42 26.36 -5.75
N ALA A 310 11.95 25.68 -6.77
CA ALA A 310 12.83 26.31 -7.77
C ALA A 310 12.12 27.44 -8.54
N LYS A 311 10.83 27.27 -8.89
CA LYS A 311 10.02 28.34 -9.52
C LYS A 311 9.83 29.54 -8.59
N TRP A 312 9.57 29.30 -7.30
CA TRP A 312 9.44 30.36 -6.29
C TRP A 312 10.77 31.09 -6.06
N GLU A 313 11.88 30.37 -5.92
CA GLU A 313 13.22 30.92 -5.76
C GLU A 313 13.64 31.74 -6.99
N ALA A 314 13.34 31.28 -8.20
CA ALA A 314 13.60 32.04 -9.43
C ALA A 314 12.79 33.36 -9.49
N ALA A 315 11.53 33.36 -9.04
CA ALA A 315 10.69 34.55 -9.00
C ALA A 315 11.08 35.56 -7.90
N HIS A 316 11.73 35.10 -6.82
CA HIS A 316 12.16 35.94 -5.69
C HIS A 316 13.68 36.22 -5.67
N LYS A 317 14.41 35.79 -6.69
CA LYS A 317 15.83 36.09 -6.86
C LYS A 317 15.98 37.58 -7.19
N PRO A 318 16.63 38.40 -6.36
CA PRO A 318 16.79 39.82 -6.66
C PRO A 318 17.67 39.97 -7.91
N SER A 319 17.17 40.67 -8.92
CA SER A 319 17.94 41.00 -10.12
C SER A 319 19.21 41.76 -9.73
N GLN A 320 20.38 41.14 -9.93
CA GLN A 320 21.67 41.75 -9.62
C GLN A 320 22.17 42.69 -10.75
N ASP A 321 21.26 43.08 -11.65
CA ASP A 321 21.49 43.97 -12.78
C ASP A 321 21.05 45.40 -12.44
N ASN A 322 21.85 46.13 -11.66
CA ASN A 322 21.80 47.61 -11.61
C ASN A 322 22.97 48.21 -10.81
N PHE A 323 24.22 47.93 -11.17
CA PHE A 323 25.35 48.86 -10.93
C PHE A 323 26.53 48.55 -11.85
N ILE A 324 26.65 49.33 -12.94
CA ILE A 324 27.86 50.07 -13.37
C ILE A 324 27.47 50.82 -14.65
N THR A 325 27.25 52.13 -14.52
CA THR A 325 27.21 53.07 -15.65
C THR A 325 28.51 53.87 -15.59
N PRO A 326 29.34 53.90 -16.65
CA PRO A 326 30.61 54.60 -16.59
C PRO A 326 30.42 56.11 -16.76
N MET A 327 30.47 56.86 -15.66
CA MET A 327 30.67 58.31 -15.73
C MET A 327 32.16 58.62 -15.92
N GLN A 328 32.49 59.22 -17.06
CA GLN A 328 33.79 59.83 -17.29
C GLN A 328 33.94 61.07 -16.41
N SER A 329 35.05 61.16 -15.68
CA SER A 329 35.59 62.43 -15.19
C SER A 329 37.13 62.40 -15.25
N ASN A 330 37.68 63.12 -16.23
CA ASN A 330 39.11 63.32 -16.35
C ASN A 330 39.60 64.30 -15.28
N ILE A 331 40.42 63.86 -14.33
CA ILE A 331 41.38 64.73 -13.64
C ILE A 331 42.75 64.03 -13.61
N SER A 332 43.79 64.83 -13.86
CA SER A 332 45.10 64.39 -14.35
C SER A 332 46.01 63.69 -13.34
N ILE A 333 46.90 62.89 -13.90
CA ILE A 333 48.05 62.26 -13.24
C ILE A 333 48.96 63.32 -12.61
N ASN A 334 49.39 63.09 -11.36
CA ASN A 334 50.72 63.54 -10.93
C ASN A 334 51.32 62.56 -9.91
N SER A 335 52.64 62.44 -9.94
CA SER A 335 53.42 61.36 -9.32
C SER A 335 53.94 61.71 -7.92
N LEU A 336 54.18 60.70 -7.06
CA LEU A 336 55.51 60.35 -6.51
C LEU A 336 55.49 59.52 -5.20
N SER A 337 56.34 58.50 -5.20
CA SER A 337 57.19 58.03 -4.09
C SER A 337 56.59 57.29 -2.89
N ALA A 338 57.33 56.26 -2.46
CA ALA A 338 57.09 55.46 -1.26
C ALA A 338 57.86 56.00 -0.05
N SER A 339 57.41 55.68 1.17
CA SER A 339 58.26 55.65 2.37
C SER A 339 57.67 54.75 3.46
N LYS A 340 58.55 54.21 4.31
CA LYS A 340 58.24 53.26 5.39
C LYS A 340 57.90 53.99 6.71
N SER A 341 57.30 53.22 7.63
CA SER A 341 57.73 53.03 9.04
C SER A 341 56.81 53.45 10.20
N ASN A 342 56.62 52.46 11.10
CA ASN A 342 56.72 52.51 12.56
C ASN A 342 55.75 53.34 13.46
N SER A 343 54.89 52.56 14.17
CA SER A 343 54.99 52.29 15.63
C SER A 343 54.13 53.04 16.67
N THR A 344 53.93 52.34 17.80
CA THR A 344 53.42 52.77 19.13
C THR A 344 51.94 53.17 19.23
N ILE A 345 51.08 52.43 19.96
CA ILE A 345 50.92 52.29 21.44
C ILE A 345 50.30 53.53 22.10
N SER A 346 49.08 53.36 22.64
CA SER A 346 48.64 54.04 23.88
C SER A 346 47.52 53.26 24.58
N THR A 347 47.85 52.73 25.76
CA THR A 347 46.94 52.07 26.70
C THR A 347 46.14 53.11 27.51
N ALA A 348 44.88 52.82 27.86
CA ALA A 348 44.23 53.49 28.99
C ALA A 348 43.30 52.52 29.74
N ARG A 349 43.60 52.28 31.03
CA ARG A 349 42.69 51.67 32.01
C ARG A 349 42.08 52.78 32.85
N ASN A 350 40.91 52.55 33.44
CA ASN A 350 40.68 52.94 34.84
C ASN A 350 39.59 52.10 35.51
N LEU A 351 39.64 52.08 36.85
CA LEU A 351 38.98 51.12 37.75
C LEU A 351 38.44 51.86 39.00
N THR A 352 37.81 51.12 39.93
CA THR A 352 37.36 51.52 41.30
C THR A 352 36.07 52.38 41.34
N SER A 353 35.18 52.36 42.34
CA SER A 353 34.85 51.47 43.51
C SER A 353 33.55 52.01 44.17
N GLY A 354 32.76 51.32 45.01
CA GLY A 354 32.78 49.96 45.56
C GLY A 354 32.09 49.90 46.96
N SER A 355 31.50 48.75 47.35
CA SER A 355 30.79 48.46 48.65
C SER A 355 29.49 49.27 48.92
N THR A 356 28.49 48.87 49.74
CA THR A 356 28.36 47.81 50.78
C THR A 356 26.89 47.34 50.91
N ALA A 357 26.62 46.16 51.52
CA ALA A 357 25.28 45.62 51.85
C ALA A 357 25.00 45.74 53.39
N PRO A 358 24.03 45.06 54.07
CA PRO A 358 22.89 44.20 53.65
C PRO A 358 21.56 44.34 54.48
N ALA A 359 20.56 43.47 54.15
CA ALA A 359 19.48 42.90 55.02
C ALA A 359 18.32 43.81 55.55
N THR A 360 17.03 43.43 55.47
CA THR A 360 16.40 42.34 56.27
C THR A 360 14.91 42.05 55.89
N ALA A 361 14.53 40.77 55.97
CA ALA A 361 13.29 40.16 56.49
C ALA A 361 11.83 40.63 56.13
N ARG A 362 11.05 39.62 55.68
CA ARG A 362 9.69 39.19 56.13
C ARG A 362 8.37 39.75 55.51
N ASP A 363 7.65 38.78 54.92
CA ASP A 363 6.25 38.39 55.18
C ASP A 363 5.01 38.96 54.42
N LYS A 364 4.26 37.98 53.86
CA LYS A 364 2.78 37.78 53.87
C LYS A 364 1.85 38.28 52.72
N ARG A 365 1.31 37.25 52.04
CA ARG A 365 -0.12 36.99 51.71
C ARG A 365 -0.85 37.77 50.59
N LYS A 366 -1.13 37.02 49.49
CA LYS A 366 -2.43 36.82 48.77
C LYS A 366 -3.55 37.85 49.09
N SER A 367 -4.26 38.45 48.11
CA SER A 367 -5.16 37.73 47.18
C SER A 367 -6.00 38.65 46.24
N ARG A 368 -6.45 38.06 45.11
CA ARG A 368 -7.76 38.19 44.42
C ARG A 368 -8.40 39.58 44.12
N LEU A 369 -8.55 39.80 42.81
CA LEU A 369 -9.73 40.34 42.07
C LEU A 369 -10.03 41.86 42.03
N SER A 370 -10.36 42.25 40.79
CA SER A 370 -11.15 43.40 40.33
C SER A 370 -10.70 44.83 40.66
N LYS A 371 -10.28 45.55 39.61
CA LYS A 371 -11.13 46.53 38.93
C LYS A 371 -10.60 46.90 37.54
N LEU A 372 -11.33 46.43 36.53
CA LEU A 372 -11.58 47.18 35.30
C LEU A 372 -12.02 48.61 35.66
N ALA A 373 -11.28 49.61 35.22
CA ALA A 373 -11.76 50.90 34.69
C ALA A 373 -10.56 51.80 34.44
N ASP A 374 -10.15 51.96 33.18
CA ASP A 374 -9.60 53.19 32.62
C ASP A 374 -9.31 52.95 31.13
N ASN A 375 -10.31 53.23 30.30
CA ASN A 375 -10.22 53.03 28.85
C ASN A 375 -10.99 54.15 28.11
N VAL A 376 -10.67 55.41 28.41
CA VAL A 376 -11.18 56.60 27.72
C VAL A 376 -10.08 57.68 27.66
N ARG A 377 -9.91 58.30 26.48
CA ARG A 377 -8.88 59.29 26.09
C ARG A 377 -7.45 58.70 26.00
N SER A 378 -6.64 59.02 24.98
CA SER A 378 -6.70 60.19 24.08
C SER A 378 -6.33 59.83 22.63
N HIS A 379 -6.94 60.52 21.66
CA HIS A 379 -6.33 60.68 20.33
C HIS A 379 -5.00 61.43 20.46
N SER A 380 -3.95 60.92 19.81
CA SER A 380 -2.83 61.75 19.34
C SER A 380 -2.14 61.07 18.17
N SER A 381 -2.22 61.72 17.01
CA SER A 381 -1.51 61.34 15.80
C SER A 381 0.00 61.49 15.98
N SER A 382 0.77 60.43 15.75
CA SER A 382 2.16 60.59 15.32
C SER A 382 2.47 59.67 14.14
N ARG A 383 2.81 60.28 13.00
CA ARG A 383 3.34 59.59 11.83
C ARG A 383 4.77 59.21 12.13
N HIS A 384 5.04 57.94 12.40
CA HIS A 384 6.41 57.44 12.50
C HIS A 384 6.66 56.34 11.48
N SER A 385 7.39 56.75 10.44
CA SER A 385 8.14 55.95 9.48
C SER A 385 8.07 54.43 9.69
N SER A 386 7.30 53.76 8.84
CA SER A 386 7.43 52.33 8.64
C SER A 386 8.78 52.03 8.01
N GLN A 387 9.82 51.89 8.84
CA GLN A 387 10.96 51.06 8.48
C GLN A 387 10.45 49.63 8.30
N THR A 388 10.01 49.33 7.08
CA THR A 388 9.95 47.97 6.59
C THR A 388 11.38 47.46 6.49
N ARG A 389 11.95 47.08 7.64
CA ARG A 389 13.02 46.10 7.71
C ARG A 389 12.45 44.88 7.00
N SER A 390 12.80 44.74 5.73
CA SER A 390 12.48 43.57 4.94
C SER A 390 13.01 42.38 5.72
N LYS A 391 12.10 41.61 6.34
CA LYS A 391 12.44 40.26 6.72
C LYS A 391 12.97 39.60 5.43
N PRO A 392 14.10 38.87 5.47
CA PRO A 392 14.42 38.01 4.34
C PRO A 392 13.18 37.17 4.05
N PRO A 393 12.83 36.94 2.76
CA PRO A 393 11.59 36.27 2.41
C PRO A 393 11.56 34.92 3.13
N GLU A 394 10.63 34.79 4.08
CA GLU A 394 10.47 33.60 4.88
C GLU A 394 10.13 32.47 3.91
N LEU A 395 10.90 31.37 3.95
CA LEU A 395 10.71 30.25 3.02
C LEU A 395 9.24 29.80 3.10
N PRO A 396 8.53 29.73 1.96
CA PRO A 396 7.12 29.34 1.96
C PRO A 396 7.00 27.92 2.51
N LYS A 397 5.95 27.68 3.30
CA LYS A 397 5.77 26.37 3.94
C LYS A 397 5.41 25.35 2.88
N LEU A 398 5.64 24.07 3.19
CA LEU A 398 5.37 22.95 2.27
C LEU A 398 4.05 23.11 1.49
N TYR A 399 2.95 23.34 2.22
CA TYR A 399 1.62 23.39 1.64
C TYR A 399 1.27 24.73 0.96
N ASP A 400 2.13 25.75 1.07
CA ASP A 400 2.02 26.99 0.30
C ASP A 400 2.56 26.80 -1.12
N LEU A 401 3.50 25.85 -1.32
CA LEU A 401 4.09 25.49 -2.61
C LEU A 401 3.37 24.33 -3.32
N VAL A 402 2.94 23.30 -2.58
CA VAL A 402 2.29 22.11 -3.13
C VAL A 402 1.08 21.74 -2.25
N PRO A 403 -0.14 21.58 -2.81
CA PRO A 403 -1.31 21.27 -2.00
C PRO A 403 -1.12 19.97 -1.22
N LYS A 404 -1.56 19.96 0.05
CA LYS A 404 -1.53 18.76 0.91
C LYS A 404 -2.30 17.61 0.21
N PRO A 405 -1.72 16.40 0.07
CA PRO A 405 -2.43 15.24 -0.46
C PRO A 405 -3.72 14.97 0.32
N ASN A 406 -4.82 14.71 -0.39
CA ASN A 406 -6.11 14.43 0.24
C ASN A 406 -6.23 12.92 0.53
N ILE A 407 -5.63 12.48 1.63
CA ILE A 407 -5.59 11.08 2.05
C ILE A 407 -6.86 10.74 2.83
N ASN A 408 -7.51 9.63 2.46
CA ASN A 408 -8.70 9.16 3.18
C ASN A 408 -8.31 8.52 4.52
N ALA A 409 -8.54 9.24 5.62
CA ALA A 409 -8.26 8.78 6.98
C ALA A 409 -8.84 7.39 7.33
N LYS A 410 -9.92 6.95 6.66
CA LYS A 410 -10.53 5.63 6.86
C LYS A 410 -9.59 4.47 6.51
N LEU A 411 -8.52 4.69 5.76
CA LEU A 411 -7.51 3.66 5.47
C LEU A 411 -6.86 3.09 6.75
N LEU A 412 -6.75 3.89 7.82
CA LEU A 412 -6.23 3.44 9.11
C LEU A 412 -7.10 2.36 9.78
N LEU A 413 -8.37 2.21 9.36
CA LEU A 413 -9.22 1.10 9.81
C LEU A 413 -8.71 -0.26 9.30
N PHE A 414 -7.85 -0.27 8.28
CA PHE A 414 -7.28 -1.47 7.66
C PHE A 414 -5.82 -1.71 8.06
N TRP A 415 -5.26 -0.86 8.93
CA TRP A 415 -3.91 -1.04 9.45
C TRP A 415 -3.92 -2.06 10.60
N ARG A 416 -3.10 -3.12 10.48
CA ARG A 416 -3.05 -4.28 11.41
C ARG A 416 -4.36 -5.08 11.53
N LYS A 417 -5.40 -4.74 10.75
CA LYS A 417 -6.71 -5.41 10.75
C LYS A 417 -7.22 -5.47 9.31
N PRO A 418 -6.93 -6.53 8.54
CA PRO A 418 -7.37 -6.63 7.16
C PRO A 418 -8.90 -6.63 7.07
N ALA A 419 -9.46 -5.79 6.20
CA ALA A 419 -10.88 -5.83 5.88
C ALA A 419 -11.14 -6.86 4.77
N ARG A 420 -12.22 -7.63 4.91
CA ARG A 420 -12.64 -8.63 3.92
C ARG A 420 -14.00 -8.30 3.33
N LYS A 421 -14.16 -8.52 2.02
CA LYS A 421 -15.43 -8.41 1.31
C LYS A 421 -15.63 -9.61 0.40
N CYS A 422 -16.69 -10.38 0.65
CA CYS A 422 -17.08 -11.53 -0.17
C CYS A 422 -18.33 -11.20 -0.99
N TRP A 423 -18.38 -11.58 -2.27
CA TRP A 423 -19.60 -11.56 -3.08
C TRP A 423 -19.58 -12.63 -4.17
N TRP A 424 -20.77 -12.92 -4.69
CA TRP A 424 -20.98 -13.77 -5.84
C TRP A 424 -21.30 -12.96 -7.09
N GLY A 425 -20.81 -13.45 -8.22
CA GLY A 425 -21.13 -13.05 -9.58
C GLY A 425 -21.49 -14.26 -10.43
N GLU A 426 -22.08 -13.99 -11.59
CA GLU A 426 -22.51 -15.00 -12.55
C GLU A 426 -22.30 -14.46 -13.97
N GLU A 427 -21.64 -15.25 -14.80
CA GLU A 427 -21.28 -14.88 -16.17
C GLU A 427 -21.49 -16.07 -17.10
N ASP A 428 -22.34 -15.90 -18.12
CA ASP A 428 -22.51 -16.87 -19.21
C ASP A 428 -21.46 -16.56 -20.28
N ILE A 429 -20.63 -17.53 -20.64
CA ILE A 429 -19.52 -17.37 -21.60
C ILE A 429 -19.41 -18.54 -22.56
N GLU A 430 -18.75 -18.32 -23.69
CA GLU A 430 -18.37 -19.36 -24.64
C GLU A 430 -16.87 -19.65 -24.47
N LEU A 431 -16.51 -20.92 -24.26
CA LEU A 431 -15.13 -21.37 -24.05
C LEU A 431 -14.71 -22.33 -25.15
N GLU A 432 -13.55 -22.06 -25.77
CA GLU A 432 -12.87 -23.03 -26.62
C GLU A 432 -12.22 -24.10 -25.74
N VAL A 433 -12.55 -25.37 -25.98
CA VAL A 433 -12.02 -26.53 -25.26
C VAL A 433 -11.63 -27.63 -26.25
N GLU A 434 -10.55 -28.33 -25.94
CA GLU A 434 -10.04 -29.46 -26.71
C GLU A 434 -10.58 -30.76 -26.08
N VAL A 435 -11.30 -31.58 -26.85
CA VAL A 435 -12.01 -32.76 -26.31
C VAL A 435 -11.97 -33.95 -27.26
N PHE A 436 -12.05 -35.16 -26.72
CA PHE A 436 -12.27 -36.39 -27.47
C PHE A 436 -13.76 -36.54 -27.82
N GLY A 437 -14.21 -35.84 -28.86
CA GLY A 437 -15.62 -35.80 -29.23
C GLY A 437 -15.98 -34.63 -30.13
N SER A 438 -17.25 -34.55 -30.52
CA SER A 438 -17.73 -33.46 -31.38
C SER A 438 -19.19 -33.10 -31.12
N TRP A 439 -19.66 -32.03 -31.75
CA TRP A 439 -21.06 -31.65 -31.74
C TRP A 439 -21.87 -32.61 -32.61
N LYS A 440 -22.81 -33.32 -31.98
CA LYS A 440 -23.62 -34.33 -32.66
C LYS A 440 -24.71 -33.74 -33.56
N ASP A 441 -25.25 -32.58 -33.16
CA ASP A 441 -26.34 -31.91 -33.85
C ASP A 441 -25.91 -30.51 -34.31
N GLU A 442 -26.32 -30.07 -35.51
CA GLU A 442 -26.09 -28.70 -36.02
C GLU A 442 -26.62 -27.61 -35.07
N SER A 443 -27.60 -27.97 -34.23
CA SER A 443 -28.19 -27.10 -33.20
C SER A 443 -27.28 -26.88 -31.97
N LYS A 444 -26.10 -27.53 -31.91
CA LYS A 444 -25.12 -27.44 -30.81
C LYS A 444 -25.75 -27.61 -29.41
N LYS A 445 -26.50 -28.71 -29.22
CA LYS A 445 -27.13 -29.06 -27.93
C LYS A 445 -26.59 -30.31 -27.23
N ILE A 446 -25.97 -31.19 -28.02
CA ILE A 446 -25.49 -32.49 -27.55
C ILE A 446 -24.03 -32.63 -27.96
N ILE A 447 -23.17 -32.80 -26.97
CA ILE A 447 -21.75 -33.11 -27.15
C ILE A 447 -21.62 -34.63 -27.07
N GLU A 448 -21.14 -35.26 -28.14
CA GLU A 448 -20.87 -36.70 -28.19
C GLU A 448 -19.38 -36.93 -27.90
N LEU A 449 -19.11 -37.55 -26.74
CA LEU A 449 -17.77 -37.88 -26.26
C LEU A 449 -17.44 -39.34 -26.63
N ILE A 450 -16.28 -39.52 -27.25
CA ILE A 450 -15.83 -40.76 -27.88
C ILE A 450 -14.50 -41.16 -27.24
N LEU A 451 -14.28 -42.46 -27.01
CA LEU A 451 -13.01 -42.93 -26.48
C LEU A 451 -11.91 -42.79 -27.53
N PRO A 452 -10.72 -42.26 -27.19
CA PRO A 452 -9.61 -42.19 -28.12
C PRO A 452 -9.14 -43.59 -28.54
N THR A 453 -8.82 -43.76 -29.83
CA THR A 453 -8.53 -45.05 -30.46
C THR A 453 -7.07 -45.49 -30.26
N ASN A 454 -6.34 -44.90 -29.30
CA ASN A 454 -5.02 -45.30 -28.82
C ASN A 454 -3.86 -45.30 -29.85
N VAL A 455 -4.10 -44.89 -31.11
CA VAL A 455 -3.07 -44.84 -32.17
C VAL A 455 -2.26 -43.55 -32.09
N ASP A 456 -2.92 -42.39 -31.93
CA ASP A 456 -2.30 -41.09 -31.66
C ASP A 456 -3.31 -40.18 -30.92
N PRO A 457 -3.25 -40.05 -29.58
CA PRO A 457 -4.27 -39.32 -28.82
C PRO A 457 -4.42 -37.85 -29.21
N GLU A 458 -3.32 -37.14 -29.43
CA GLU A 458 -3.34 -35.70 -29.77
C GLU A 458 -4.01 -35.42 -31.13
N ALA A 459 -4.03 -36.39 -32.05
CA ALA A 459 -4.70 -36.25 -33.34
C ALA A 459 -6.22 -36.39 -33.26
N GLU A 460 -6.76 -36.89 -32.13
CA GLU A 460 -8.19 -37.13 -31.91
C GLU A 460 -8.86 -36.05 -31.04
N LEU A 461 -8.10 -35.09 -30.49
CA LEU A 461 -8.68 -33.92 -29.82
C LEU A 461 -9.25 -32.94 -30.85
N HIS A 462 -10.53 -32.60 -30.67
CA HIS A 462 -11.24 -31.62 -31.45
C HIS A 462 -11.47 -30.34 -30.64
N LYS A 463 -11.22 -29.18 -31.26
CA LYS A 463 -11.54 -27.87 -30.67
C LYS A 463 -13.01 -27.56 -30.86
N ILE A 464 -13.74 -27.45 -29.76
CA ILE A 464 -15.15 -27.06 -29.76
C ILE A 464 -15.37 -25.84 -28.87
N ILE A 465 -16.29 -24.97 -29.27
CA ILE A 465 -16.73 -23.82 -28.47
C ILE A 465 -17.97 -24.25 -27.67
N VAL A 466 -17.87 -24.30 -26.34
CA VAL A 466 -18.92 -24.74 -25.41
C VAL A 466 -19.46 -23.55 -24.61
N PRO A 467 -20.78 -23.35 -24.52
CA PRO A 467 -21.38 -22.38 -23.62
C PRO A 467 -21.38 -22.90 -22.16
N VAL A 468 -20.81 -22.11 -21.27
CA VAL A 468 -20.62 -22.43 -19.86
C VAL A 468 -21.09 -21.27 -19.00
N ARG A 469 -21.95 -21.56 -18.01
CA ARG A 469 -22.27 -20.61 -16.94
C ARG A 469 -21.20 -20.71 -15.86
N LEU A 470 -20.51 -19.61 -15.61
CA LEU A 470 -19.57 -19.48 -14.50
C LEU A 470 -20.28 -18.85 -13.30
N HIS A 471 -20.28 -19.55 -12.17
CA HIS A 471 -20.56 -18.95 -10.86
C HIS A 471 -19.22 -18.58 -10.22
N ILE A 472 -19.06 -17.31 -9.85
CA ILE A 472 -17.77 -16.75 -9.42
C ILE A 472 -17.93 -16.19 -8.01
N ARG A 473 -17.18 -16.71 -7.05
CA ARG A 473 -17.03 -16.15 -5.71
C ARG A 473 -15.77 -15.31 -5.68
N ARG A 474 -15.88 -14.04 -5.29
CA ARG A 474 -14.72 -13.15 -5.08
C ARG A 474 -14.63 -12.80 -3.61
N VAL A 475 -13.44 -12.95 -3.03
CA VAL A 475 -13.10 -12.50 -1.70
C VAL A 475 -11.96 -11.49 -1.82
N TRP A 476 -12.26 -10.21 -1.61
CA TRP A 476 -11.22 -9.19 -1.48
C TRP A 476 -10.74 -9.12 -0.05
N THR A 477 -9.43 -9.03 0.12
CA THR A 477 -8.76 -8.67 1.37
C THR A 477 -7.99 -7.37 1.17
N LEU A 478 -8.27 -6.36 1.98
CA LEU A 478 -7.63 -5.05 1.94
C LEU A 478 -6.90 -4.80 3.26
N GLU A 479 -5.61 -4.51 3.18
CA GLU A 479 -4.75 -4.18 4.33
C GLU A 479 -3.92 -2.94 4.03
N LEU A 480 -3.62 -2.16 5.07
CA LEU A 480 -2.67 -1.05 5.01
C LEU A 480 -1.40 -1.43 5.77
N SER A 481 -0.27 -1.37 5.09
CA SER A 481 1.07 -1.48 5.67
C SER A 481 1.69 -0.09 5.83
N VAL A 482 2.26 0.23 7.00
CA VAL A 482 2.94 1.50 7.28
C VAL A 482 4.38 1.20 7.66
N ILE A 483 5.32 1.59 6.79
CA ILE A 483 6.72 1.19 6.88
C ILE A 483 7.41 1.86 8.06
N GLY A 484 8.22 1.07 8.78
CA GLY A 484 8.89 1.50 10.00
C GLY A 484 7.95 1.77 11.18
N VAL A 485 6.76 1.17 11.23
CA VAL A 485 5.86 1.18 12.41
C VAL A 485 5.38 -0.24 12.72
N GLN A 486 6.11 -0.93 13.59
CA GLN A 486 5.79 -2.28 14.09
C GLN A 486 5.22 -2.23 15.53
#